data_AF-A0A6B3SSI5-F1
#
_entry.id   AF-A0A6B3SSI5-F1
#
_cell.length_a   1.000
_cell.length_b   1.000
_cell.length_c   1.000
_cell.angle_alpha   90.00
_cell.angle_beta   90.00
_cell.angle_gamma   90.00
#
_symmetry.space_group_name_H-M   'P 1'
#
loop_
_entity.id
_entity.type
_entity.pdbx_description
1 polymer ?
#
loop_
_entity_poly.entity_id
_entity_poly.type
_entity_poly.pdbx_seq_one_letter_code
_entity_poly.pdbx_strand_id
1 'polypeptide(L)'
;MTGVLRSVIRWLVPAGCIVMGLLYLNSAAFSFWVAGGPPNDFPESWIQRGIWHLCIAFALFSVGAAVFFAMPKFPKLSKIGICFLGMAVVLLIVPVAREFLISDACLDSGGSWNKGEFRCQR
;
A
#
# COMPACT_ATOMS: atom_id res chain seq x y z
N MET A 1 -9.13 1.70 29.63
CA MET A 1 -9.75 2.33 28.46
C MET A 1 -11.25 2.34 28.67
N THR A 2 -11.91 3.50 28.76
CA THR A 2 -13.36 3.57 29.00
C THR A 2 -14.13 3.02 27.81
N GLY A 3 -15.35 2.49 28.02
CA GLY A 3 -16.17 1.92 26.95
C GLY A 3 -16.46 2.91 25.81
N VAL A 4 -16.61 4.20 26.14
CA VAL A 4 -16.80 5.29 25.19
C VAL A 4 -15.57 5.46 24.27
N LEU A 5 -14.36 5.52 24.85
CA LEU A 5 -13.12 5.68 24.07
C LEU A 5 -12.91 4.53 23.07
N ARG A 6 -13.25 3.29 23.47
CA ARG A 6 -13.17 2.13 22.59
C ARG A 6 -14.15 2.24 21.42
N SER A 7 -15.38 2.67 21.67
CA SER A 7 -16.39 2.89 20.62
C SER A 7 -15.98 4.00 19.65
N VAL A 8 -15.42 5.09 20.16
CA VAL A 8 -14.93 6.20 19.34
C VAL A 8 -13.82 5.72 18.39
N ILE A 9 -12.80 5.03 18.91
CA ILE A 9 -11.70 4.51 18.06
C ILE A 9 -12.17 3.48 17.05
N ARG A 10 -13.11 2.60 17.44
CA ARG A 10 -13.68 1.59 16.55
C ARG A 10 -14.34 2.19 15.31
N TRP A 11 -14.84 3.42 15.37
CA TRP A 11 -15.49 4.08 14.24
C TRP A 11 -14.60 5.12 13.56
N LEU A 12 -13.90 5.95 14.31
CA LEU A 12 -13.06 7.02 13.75
C LEU A 12 -11.86 6.49 12.98
N VAL A 13 -11.16 5.47 13.51
CA VAL A 13 -9.96 4.95 12.85
C VAL A 13 -10.31 4.29 11.50
N PRO A 14 -11.30 3.37 11.42
CA PRO A 14 -11.66 2.80 10.12
C PRO A 14 -12.20 3.84 9.14
N ALA A 15 -12.96 4.85 9.60
CA ALA A 15 -13.42 5.94 8.74
C ALA A 15 -12.23 6.72 8.15
N GLY A 16 -11.24 7.08 8.97
CA GLY A 16 -10.01 7.73 8.51
C GLY A 16 -9.22 6.86 7.53
N CYS A 17 -9.08 5.56 7.82
CA CYS A 17 -8.45 4.60 6.91
C CYS A 17 -9.19 4.48 5.57
N ILE A 18 -10.53 4.51 5.57
CA ILE A 18 -11.34 4.48 4.34
C ILE A 18 -11.10 5.73 3.50
N VAL A 19 -11.18 6.92 4.11
CA VAL A 19 -10.95 8.19 3.40
C VAL A 19 -9.55 8.22 2.79
N MET A 20 -8.52 7.92 3.59
CA MET A 20 -7.14 7.88 3.11
C MET A 20 -6.94 6.80 2.04
N GLY A 21 -7.54 5.62 2.23
CA GLY A 21 -7.47 4.53 1.25
C GLY A 21 -8.08 4.91 -0.10
N LEU A 22 -9.21 5.63 -0.11
CA LEU A 22 -9.82 6.15 -1.34
C LEU A 22 -8.95 7.20 -2.04
N LEU A 23 -8.29 8.08 -1.28
CA LEU A 23 -7.34 9.05 -1.84
C LEU A 23 -6.16 8.35 -2.53
N TYR A 24 -5.58 7.34 -1.88
CA TYR A 24 -4.50 6.54 -2.47
C TYR A 24 -4.99 5.72 -3.66
N LEU A 25 -6.20 5.15 -3.60
CA LEU A 25 -6.79 4.40 -4.72
C LEU A 25 -7.00 5.29 -5.95
N ASN A 26 -7.52 6.50 -5.75
CA ASN A 26 -7.67 7.48 -6.81
C ASN A 26 -6.30 7.89 -7.39
N SER A 27 -5.31 8.10 -6.53
CA SER A 27 -3.95 8.42 -6.97
C SER A 27 -3.28 7.25 -7.71
N ALA A 28 -3.58 6.00 -7.34
CA ALA A 28 -3.13 4.81 -8.05
C ALA A 28 -3.75 4.73 -9.44
N ALA A 29 -5.07 4.90 -9.54
CA ALA A 29 -5.79 4.92 -10.81
C ALA A 29 -5.25 6.02 -11.75
N PHE A 30 -5.02 7.22 -11.22
CA PHE A 30 -4.40 8.30 -11.97
C PHE A 30 -2.99 7.93 -12.45
N SER A 31 -2.15 7.35 -11.59
CA SER A 31 -0.78 6.98 -11.95
C SER A 31 -0.74 5.91 -13.04
N PHE A 32 -1.61 4.89 -12.97
CA PHE A 32 -1.72 3.88 -14.02
C PHE A 32 -2.26 4.47 -15.33
N TRP A 33 -3.19 5.41 -15.27
CA TRP A 33 -3.69 6.11 -16.45
C TRP A 33 -2.60 6.95 -17.11
N VAL A 34 -1.79 7.68 -16.34
CA VAL A 34 -0.66 8.45 -16.88
C VAL A 34 0.38 7.53 -17.51
N ALA A 35 0.67 6.39 -16.88
CA ALA A 35 1.62 5.41 -17.40
C ALA A 35 1.21 4.82 -18.77
N GLY A 36 -0.08 4.52 -18.96
CA GLY A 36 -0.59 3.84 -20.16
C GLY A 36 -1.28 4.73 -21.19
N GLY A 37 -1.57 5.99 -20.85
CA GLY A 37 -2.34 6.91 -21.68
C GLY A 37 -1.47 7.88 -22.48
N PRO A 38 -1.18 9.08 -21.94
CA PRO A 38 -0.43 10.11 -22.65
C PRO A 38 1.06 9.73 -22.84
N PRO A 39 1.72 10.24 -23.90
CA PRO A 39 3.17 10.14 -24.04
C PRO A 39 3.83 10.81 -22.84
N ASN A 40 4.68 10.09 -22.12
CA ASN A 40 5.44 10.62 -21.01
C ASN A 40 6.85 10.02 -21.01
N ASP A 41 7.81 10.75 -20.45
CA ASP A 41 9.23 10.36 -20.48
C ASP A 41 9.54 9.20 -19.50
N PHE A 42 8.66 8.95 -18.51
CA PHE A 42 8.92 8.04 -17.39
C PHE A 42 7.74 7.10 -17.07
N PRO A 43 7.31 6.23 -18.01
CA PRO A 43 6.10 5.42 -17.81
C PRO A 43 6.28 4.39 -16.68
N GLU A 44 7.49 3.85 -16.52
CA GLU A 44 7.81 2.84 -15.49
C GLU A 44 7.75 3.41 -14.06
N SER A 45 8.15 4.66 -13.87
CA SER A 45 8.07 5.32 -12.55
C SER A 45 6.61 5.57 -12.14
N TRP A 46 5.75 5.91 -13.11
CA TRP A 46 4.30 6.03 -12.90
C TRP A 46 3.65 4.69 -12.57
N ILE A 47 4.05 3.59 -13.21
CA ILE A 47 3.60 2.23 -12.87
C ILE A 47 3.99 1.90 -11.44
N GLN A 48 5.26 2.10 -11.07
CA GLN A 48 5.75 1.81 -9.74
C GLN A 48 5.02 2.64 -8.67
N ARG A 49 4.78 3.93 -8.93
CA ARG A 49 3.98 4.80 -8.05
C ARG A 49 2.54 4.30 -7.93
N GLY A 50 1.93 3.88 -9.04
CA GLY A 50 0.59 3.28 -9.05
C GLY A 50 0.50 2.04 -8.17
N ILE A 51 1.48 1.12 -8.27
CA ILE A 51 1.57 -0.09 -7.45
C ILE A 51 1.72 0.28 -5.97
N TRP A 52 2.63 1.20 -5.63
CA TRP A 52 2.82 1.69 -4.26
C TRP A 52 1.51 2.22 -3.67
N HIS A 53 0.83 3.11 -4.38
CA HIS A 53 -0.41 3.72 -3.91
C HIS A 53 -1.55 2.70 -3.79
N LEU A 54 -1.63 1.74 -4.72
CA LEU A 54 -2.60 0.65 -4.66
C LEU A 54 -2.38 -0.23 -3.41
N CYS A 55 -1.13 -0.61 -3.16
CA CYS A 55 -0.73 -1.38 -1.98
C CYS A 55 -1.04 -0.63 -0.68
N ILE A 56 -0.75 0.67 -0.61
CA ILE A 56 -1.07 1.51 0.55
C ILE A 56 -2.59 1.59 0.76
N ALA A 57 -3.37 1.77 -0.31
CA ALA A 57 -4.84 1.83 -0.21
C ALA A 57 -5.41 0.55 0.42
N PHE A 58 -5.02 -0.63 -0.10
CA PHE A 58 -5.47 -1.91 0.45
C PHE A 58 -4.90 -2.18 1.84
N ALA A 59 -3.68 -1.74 2.16
CA ALA A 59 -3.13 -1.84 3.50
C ALA A 59 -3.96 -1.01 4.49
N LEU A 60 -4.35 0.22 4.13
CA LEU A 60 -5.22 1.07 4.95
C LEU A 60 -6.60 0.44 5.17
N PHE A 61 -7.23 -0.10 4.13
CA PHE A 61 -8.50 -0.83 4.28
C PHE A 61 -8.36 -2.04 5.21
N SER A 62 -7.26 -2.77 5.10
CA SER A 62 -6.94 -3.91 5.96
C SER A 62 -6.73 -3.49 7.42
N VAL A 63 -5.99 -2.41 7.67
CA VAL A 63 -5.82 -1.84 9.02
C VAL A 63 -7.15 -1.37 9.61
N GLY A 64 -7.97 -0.66 8.82
CA GLY A 64 -9.31 -0.25 9.23
C GLY A 64 -10.19 -1.43 9.64
N ALA A 65 -10.19 -2.49 8.83
CA ALA A 65 -10.89 -3.73 9.15
C ALA A 65 -10.33 -4.40 10.42
N ALA A 66 -9.02 -4.50 10.56
CA ALA A 66 -8.36 -5.08 11.72
C ALA A 66 -8.78 -4.37 13.01
N VAL A 67 -8.75 -3.03 13.02
CA VAL A 67 -9.16 -2.20 14.17
C VAL A 67 -10.65 -2.41 14.49
N PHE A 68 -11.51 -2.42 13.47
CA PHE A 68 -12.95 -2.61 13.66
C PHE A 68 -13.29 -3.96 14.31
N PHE A 69 -12.63 -5.05 13.87
CA PHE A 69 -12.86 -6.40 14.39
C PHE A 69 -12.10 -6.73 15.68
N ALA A 70 -11.00 -6.05 15.96
CA ALA A 70 -10.20 -6.28 17.17
C ALA A 70 -10.72 -5.51 18.39
N MET A 71 -11.20 -4.27 18.20
CA MET A 71 -11.58 -3.38 19.30
C MET A 71 -12.64 -3.95 20.26
N PRO A 72 -13.69 -4.67 19.82
CA PRO A 72 -14.67 -5.24 20.75
C PRO A 72 -14.08 -6.24 21.74
N LYS A 73 -13.03 -6.99 21.36
CA LYS A 73 -12.46 -8.10 22.14
C LYS A 73 -11.12 -7.77 22.82
N PHE A 74 -10.64 -6.53 22.67
CA PHE A 74 -9.37 -6.09 23.24
C PHE A 74 -9.36 -6.31 24.78
N PRO A 75 -8.27 -6.84 25.37
CA PRO A 75 -6.93 -7.06 24.81
C PRO A 75 -6.74 -8.34 23.98
N LYS A 76 -7.72 -9.25 23.92
CA LYS A 76 -7.61 -10.45 23.09
C LYS A 76 -7.89 -10.09 21.62
N LEU A 77 -6.82 -10.01 20.82
CA LEU A 77 -6.94 -9.82 19.37
C LEU A 77 -7.72 -10.98 18.75
N SER A 78 -8.69 -10.68 17.90
CA SER A 78 -9.41 -11.70 17.15
C SER A 78 -8.50 -12.27 16.05
N LYS A 79 -8.61 -13.57 15.76
CA LYS A 79 -7.88 -14.22 14.65
C LYS A 79 -8.09 -13.48 13.33
N ILE A 80 -9.31 -12.97 13.11
CA ILE A 80 -9.69 -12.15 11.96
C ILE A 80 -8.89 -10.83 11.94
N GLY A 81 -8.81 -10.12 13.07
CA GLY A 81 -8.02 -8.89 13.16
C GLY A 81 -6.52 -9.12 12.89
N ILE A 82 -5.96 -10.23 13.39
CA ILE A 82 -4.57 -10.63 13.11
C ILE A 82 -4.36 -10.90 11.62
N CYS A 83 -5.30 -11.60 10.97
CA CYS A 83 -5.25 -11.88 9.54
C CYS A 83 -5.21 -10.58 8.71
N PHE A 84 -6.11 -9.63 8.99
CA PHE A 84 -6.11 -8.33 8.32
C PHE A 84 -4.83 -7.52 8.57
N LEU A 85 -4.27 -7.60 9.78
CA LEU A 85 -3.02 -6.92 10.12
C LEU A 85 -1.83 -7.57 9.36
N GLY A 86 -1.78 -8.89 9.29
CA GLY A 86 -0.81 -9.62 8.48
C GLY A 86 -0.91 -9.26 7.00
N MET A 87 -2.13 -9.18 6.45
CA MET A 87 -2.36 -8.76 5.08
C MET A 87 -1.87 -7.33 4.82
N ALA A 88 -2.10 -6.40 5.75
CA ALA A 88 -1.58 -5.04 5.64
C ALA A 88 -0.04 -5.01 5.58
N VAL A 89 0.63 -5.82 6.40
CA VAL A 89 2.09 -5.94 6.38
C VAL A 89 2.59 -6.49 5.05
N VAL A 90 1.98 -7.57 4.55
CA VAL A 90 2.34 -8.15 3.25
C VAL A 90 2.20 -7.12 2.14
N LEU A 91 1.08 -6.39 2.11
CA LEU A 91 0.82 -5.36 1.10
C LEU A 91 1.87 -4.24 1.11
N LEU A 92 2.39 -3.84 2.27
CA LEU A 92 3.45 -2.83 2.37
C LEU A 92 4.82 -3.35 1.91
N ILE A 93 5.06 -4.66 2.03
CA ILE A 93 6.32 -5.28 1.61
C ILE A 93 6.37 -5.47 0.09
N VAL A 94 5.24 -5.79 -0.55
CA VAL A 94 5.15 -6.06 -2.00
C VAL A 94 5.85 -5.00 -2.87
N PRO A 95 5.58 -3.70 -2.76
CA PRO A 95 6.19 -2.72 -3.67
C PRO A 95 7.70 -2.54 -3.43
N VAL A 96 8.16 -2.74 -2.20
CA VAL A 96 9.59 -2.72 -1.83
C VAL A 96 10.30 -3.94 -2.41
N ALA A 97 9.72 -5.14 -2.24
CA ALA A 97 10.27 -6.37 -2.77
C ALA A 97 10.34 -6.34 -4.30
N ARG A 98 9.31 -5.79 -4.95
CA ARG A 98 9.30 -5.61 -6.42
C ARG A 98 10.45 -4.73 -6.89
N GLU A 99 10.66 -3.58 -6.25
CA GLU A 99 11.76 -2.69 -6.60
C GLU A 99 13.12 -3.36 -6.42
N PHE A 100 13.30 -4.08 -5.31
CA PHE A 100 14.50 -4.84 -5.04
C PHE A 100 14.79 -5.86 -6.16
N LEU A 101 13.81 -6.71 -6.50
CA LEU A 101 13.96 -7.74 -7.52
C LEU A 101 14.30 -7.19 -8.91
N ILE A 102 13.68 -6.07 -9.31
CA ILE A 102 13.94 -5.46 -10.63
C ILE A 102 15.32 -4.82 -10.67
N SER A 103 15.73 -4.16 -9.58
CA SER A 103 17.05 -3.54 -9.47
C SER A 103 18.18 -4.58 -9.48
N ASP A 104 17.98 -5.70 -8.78
CA ASP A 104 18.94 -6.80 -8.69
C ASP A 104 19.13 -7.47 -10.07
N ALA A 105 18.03 -7.80 -10.75
CA ALA A 105 18.07 -8.35 -12.11
C ALA A 105 18.77 -7.42 -13.12
N CYS A 106 18.66 -6.10 -12.95
CA CYS A 106 19.39 -5.13 -13.77
C CYS A 106 20.90 -5.20 -13.53
N LEU A 107 21.32 -5.20 -12.26
CA LEU A 107 22.73 -5.26 -11.87
C LEU A 107 23.38 -6.58 -12.29
N ASP A 108 22.66 -7.70 -12.13
CA ASP A 108 23.12 -9.02 -12.58
C ASP A 108 23.31 -9.10 -14.10
N SER A 109 22.55 -8.32 -14.86
CA SER A 109 22.69 -8.22 -16.33
C SER A 109 23.84 -7.31 -16.78
N GLY A 110 24.59 -6.73 -15.85
CA GLY A 110 25.69 -5.81 -16.12
C GLY A 110 25.25 -4.37 -16.42
N GLY A 111 23.98 -4.04 -16.16
CA GLY A 111 23.44 -2.69 -16.32
C GLY A 111 23.66 -1.80 -15.08
N SER A 112 23.33 -0.52 -15.24
CA SER A 112 23.27 0.47 -14.17
C SER A 112 21.81 0.83 -13.87
N TRP A 113 21.39 0.69 -12.61
CA TRP A 113 20.02 0.99 -12.20
C TRP A 113 19.81 2.49 -11.98
N ASN A 114 18.92 3.12 -12.77
CA ASN A 114 18.53 4.51 -12.57
C ASN A 114 17.23 4.60 -11.74
N LYS A 115 17.36 5.06 -10.50
CA LYS A 115 16.25 5.21 -9.55
C LYS A 115 15.20 6.25 -9.97
N GLY A 116 15.59 7.31 -10.69
CA GLY A 116 14.68 8.39 -11.08
C GLY A 116 13.68 7.95 -12.14
N GLU A 117 14.14 7.16 -13.10
CA GLU A 117 13.34 6.70 -14.24
C GLU A 117 12.73 5.31 -14.03
N PHE A 118 13.13 4.63 -12.95
CA PHE A 118 12.79 3.24 -12.67
C PHE A 118 13.15 2.31 -13.86
N ARG A 119 14.31 2.57 -14.48
CA ARG A 119 14.78 1.88 -15.68
C ARG A 119 16.22 1.40 -15.52
N CYS A 120 16.48 0.24 -16.14
CA CYS A 120 17.83 -0.29 -16.28
C CYS A 120 18.52 0.39 -17.47
N GLN A 121 19.64 1.07 -17.21
CA GLN A 121 20.53 1.58 -18.25
C GLN A 121 21.52 0.48 -18.61
N ARG A 122 21.54 0.06 -19.87
CA ARG A 122 22.55 -0.87 -20.39
C ARG A 122 23.72 -0.10 -20.99
#